data_AF-A0A8J7G761-F1
#
_entry.id   AF-A0A8J7G761-F1
#
_cell.length_a   1.000
_cell.length_b   1.000
_cell.length_c   1.000
_cell.angle_alpha   90.00
_cell.angle_beta   90.00
_cell.angle_gamma   90.00
#
_symmetry.space_group_name_H-M   'P 1'
#
loop_
_entity.id
_entity.type
_entity.pdbx_description
1 polymer ?
#
loop_
_entity_poly.entity_id
_entity_poly.type
_entity_poly.pdbx_seq_one_letter_code
_entity_poly.pdbx_strand_id
1 'polypeptide(L)'
;MRKIIWFGIGIALIGLAVNWGIWTTSEWYTERGEVDGDPIVSPNHQHEAVIRYELYGGAAGGVRAIVNVGNRTIYVAEARERLHLVWETEDVLRIENGNFQLALHVDKERYDESGRQCKKYIVKKHSTCYEG
;
A
#
# COMPACT_ATOMS: atom_id res chain seq x y z
N MET A 1 -35.02 -36.22 7.57
CA MET A 1 -33.67 -35.90 8.10
C MET A 1 -32.61 -35.54 7.06
N ARG A 2 -32.87 -35.65 5.75
CA ARG A 2 -31.87 -35.39 4.68
C ARG A 2 -31.66 -33.91 4.31
N LYS A 3 -32.63 -33.03 4.60
CA LYS A 3 -32.61 -31.59 4.23
C LYS A 3 -31.71 -30.73 5.13
N ILE A 4 -31.49 -31.12 6.38
CA ILE A 4 -30.70 -30.35 7.36
C ILE A 4 -29.19 -30.45 7.07
N ILE A 5 -28.75 -31.60 6.54
CA ILE A 5 -27.34 -31.86 6.21
C ILE A 5 -26.85 -30.96 5.06
N TRP A 6 -27.70 -30.70 4.07
CA TRP A 6 -27.35 -29.81 2.95
C TRP A 6 -27.21 -28.33 3.36
N PHE A 7 -28.00 -27.87 4.34
CA PHE A 7 -27.88 -26.51 4.86
C PHE A 7 -26.57 -26.28 5.63
N GLY A 8 -26.12 -27.26 6.43
CA GLY A 8 -24.85 -27.17 7.16
C GLY A 8 -23.63 -27.12 6.24
N ILE A 9 -23.64 -27.89 5.15
CA ILE A 9 -22.55 -27.90 4.15
C ILE A 9 -22.51 -26.57 3.37
N GLY A 10 -23.67 -26.02 3.02
CA GLY A 10 -23.75 -24.72 2.34
C GLY A 10 -23.14 -23.57 3.16
N ILE A 11 -23.43 -23.52 4.47
CA ILE A 11 -22.88 -22.49 5.37
C ILE A 11 -21.36 -22.67 5.56
N ALA A 12 -20.87 -23.92 5.66
CA ALA A 12 -19.45 -24.20 5.77
C ALA A 12 -18.66 -23.77 4.51
N LEU A 13 -19.21 -23.98 3.32
CA LEU A 13 -18.60 -23.56 2.06
C LEU A 13 -18.58 -22.03 1.90
N ILE A 14 -19.64 -21.33 2.33
CA ILE A 14 -19.67 -19.86 2.36
C ILE A 14 -18.64 -19.34 3.37
N GLY A 15 -18.57 -19.92 4.56
CA GLY A 15 -17.57 -19.56 5.56
C GLY A 15 -16.14 -19.75 5.06
N LEU A 16 -15.86 -20.86 4.37
CA LEU A 16 -14.56 -21.10 3.73
C LEU A 16 -14.27 -20.11 2.60
N ALA A 17 -15.25 -19.78 1.76
CA ALA A 17 -15.09 -18.83 0.65
C ALA A 17 -14.85 -17.39 1.17
N VAL A 18 -15.59 -16.96 2.19
CA VAL A 18 -15.40 -15.65 2.83
C VAL A 18 -14.04 -15.59 3.53
N ASN A 19 -13.65 -16.65 4.23
CA ASN A 19 -12.31 -16.73 4.85
C ASN A 19 -11.22 -16.65 3.76
N TRP A 20 -11.30 -17.46 2.69
CA TRP A 20 -10.36 -17.40 1.57
C TRP A 20 -10.28 -16.02 0.91
N GLY A 21 -11.41 -15.36 0.69
CA GLY A 21 -11.46 -14.00 0.13
C GLY A 21 -10.81 -12.94 1.04
N ILE A 22 -10.96 -13.07 2.36
CA ILE A 22 -10.34 -12.18 3.35
C ILE A 22 -8.81 -12.39 3.41
N TRP A 23 -8.34 -13.63 3.30
CA TRP A 23 -6.90 -13.92 3.31
C TRP A 23 -6.19 -13.46 2.03
N THR A 24 -6.89 -13.34 0.90
CA THR A 24 -6.30 -13.06 -0.42
C THR A 24 -6.21 -11.58 -0.81
N THR A 25 -6.92 -10.66 -0.14
CA THR A 25 -7.14 -9.30 -0.70
C THR A 25 -6.72 -8.10 0.14
N SER A 26 -6.27 -8.26 1.39
CA SER A 26 -5.88 -7.08 2.19
C SER A 26 -4.47 -6.59 1.81
N GLU A 27 -4.38 -5.90 0.68
CA GLU A 27 -3.27 -4.97 0.42
C GLU A 27 -3.31 -3.85 1.44
N TRP A 28 -2.14 -3.45 1.92
CA TRP A 28 -2.08 -2.37 2.89
C TRP A 28 -2.37 -1.05 2.17
N TYR A 29 -3.36 -0.34 2.71
CA TYR A 29 -3.81 0.95 2.23
C TYR A 29 -4.12 1.85 3.43
N THR A 30 -3.79 3.14 3.31
CA THR A 30 -4.16 4.16 4.29
C THR A 30 -4.55 5.45 3.59
N GLU A 31 -5.69 6.01 4.00
CA GLU A 31 -6.15 7.34 3.56
C GLU A 31 -5.76 8.44 4.55
N ARG A 32 -5.07 8.08 5.64
CA ARG A 32 -4.63 9.04 6.65
C ARG A 32 -3.67 10.07 6.06
N GLY A 33 -3.77 11.29 6.59
CA GLY A 33 -3.00 12.44 6.13
C GLY A 33 -3.74 13.28 5.11
N GLU A 34 -3.23 14.48 4.91
CA GLU A 34 -3.72 15.43 3.91
C GLU A 34 -3.11 15.12 2.55
N VAL A 35 -3.92 15.24 1.48
CA VAL A 35 -3.46 15.03 0.10
C VAL A 35 -2.62 16.23 -0.34
N ASP A 36 -1.45 15.96 -0.92
CA ASP A 36 -0.61 17.00 -1.51
C ASP A 36 -0.70 16.98 -3.04
N GLY A 37 -1.31 18.03 -3.59
CA GLY A 37 -1.43 18.23 -5.03
C GLY A 37 -2.42 17.28 -5.72
N ASP A 38 -2.40 17.35 -7.05
CA ASP A 38 -3.21 16.49 -7.90
C ASP A 38 -2.54 15.13 -8.11
N PRO A 39 -3.33 14.06 -8.31
CA PRO A 39 -2.80 12.76 -8.64
C PRO A 39 -1.98 12.74 -9.94
N ILE A 40 -0.93 11.91 -9.95
CA ILE A 40 -0.01 11.82 -11.08
C ILE A 40 -0.23 10.49 -11.79
N VAL A 41 -0.63 10.56 -13.06
CA VAL A 41 -1.05 9.40 -13.85
C VAL A 41 0.14 8.79 -14.61
N SER A 42 0.22 7.46 -14.66
CA SER A 42 1.25 6.74 -15.41
C SER A 42 1.12 6.96 -16.93
N PRO A 43 2.20 6.77 -17.71
CA PRO A 43 2.18 6.96 -19.17
C PRO A 43 1.09 6.16 -19.90
N ASN A 44 0.75 4.98 -19.41
CA ASN A 44 -0.31 4.12 -19.98
C ASN A 44 -1.70 4.34 -19.36
N HIS A 45 -1.85 5.31 -18.45
CA HIS A 45 -3.09 5.62 -17.73
C HIS A 45 -3.64 4.48 -16.86
N GLN A 46 -2.83 3.47 -16.51
CA GLN A 46 -3.27 2.36 -15.68
C GLN A 46 -3.11 2.62 -14.18
N HIS A 47 -2.20 3.51 -13.80
CA HIS A 47 -1.89 3.81 -12.41
C HIS A 47 -2.01 5.29 -12.12
N GLU A 48 -2.46 5.60 -10.91
CA GLU A 48 -2.63 6.97 -10.41
C GLU A 48 -1.98 7.05 -9.04
N ALA A 49 -0.96 7.89 -8.92
CA ALA A 49 -0.18 8.07 -7.70
C ALA A 49 -0.61 9.33 -6.94
N VAL A 50 -0.79 9.22 -5.62
CA VAL A 50 -1.22 10.30 -4.73
C VAL A 50 -0.27 10.40 -3.54
N ILE A 51 0.21 11.62 -3.25
CA ILE A 51 1.02 11.92 -2.06
C ILE A 51 0.09 12.31 -0.92
N ARG A 52 0.37 11.80 0.28
CA ARG A 52 -0.29 12.21 1.53
C ARG A 52 0.72 12.48 2.63
N TYR A 53 0.42 13.49 3.46
CA TYR A 53 1.20 13.83 4.65
C TYR A 53 0.40 13.63 5.92
N GLU A 54 0.86 12.71 6.77
CA GLU A 54 0.25 12.43 8.08
C GLU A 54 1.12 13.00 9.19
N LEU A 55 0.60 13.95 9.97
CA LEU A 55 1.23 14.38 11.21
C LEU A 55 1.19 13.24 12.25
N TYR A 56 2.32 12.99 12.90
CA TYR A 56 2.43 12.00 13.98
C TYR A 56 3.37 12.48 15.08
N GLY A 57 3.38 11.75 16.19
CA GLY A 57 4.19 12.08 17.35
C GLY A 57 3.55 13.20 18.16
N GLY A 58 3.56 13.06 19.49
CA GLY A 58 3.09 14.10 20.40
C GLY A 58 4.09 15.25 20.47
N ALA A 59 4.83 15.34 21.57
CA ALA A 59 5.77 16.44 21.79
C ALA A 59 6.96 16.49 20.81
N ALA A 60 7.42 15.35 20.30
CA ALA A 60 8.51 15.32 19.30
C ALA A 60 8.04 15.73 17.90
N GLY A 61 6.75 15.51 17.60
CA GLY A 61 6.19 15.72 16.27
C GLY A 61 6.88 14.92 15.16
N GLY A 62 6.35 15.03 13.96
CA GLY A 62 6.86 14.37 12.77
C GLY A 62 5.82 14.40 11.66
N VAL A 63 6.30 14.41 10.42
CA VAL A 63 5.44 14.32 9.23
C VAL A 63 5.79 13.03 8.53
N ARG A 64 4.80 12.17 8.30
CA ARG A 64 4.97 10.94 7.53
C ARG A 64 4.53 11.20 6.11
N ALA A 65 5.43 10.94 5.17
CA ALA A 65 5.13 10.90 3.75
C ALA A 65 4.58 9.52 3.37
N ILE A 66 3.47 9.53 2.64
CA ILE A 66 2.77 8.34 2.20
C ILE A 66 2.51 8.48 0.70
N VAL A 67 2.85 7.46 -0.09
CA VAL A 67 2.50 7.41 -1.52
C VAL A 67 1.55 6.25 -1.78
N ASN A 68 0.36 6.58 -2.25
CA ASN A 68 -0.65 5.62 -2.67
C ASN A 68 -0.66 5.51 -4.20
N VAL A 69 -0.81 4.30 -4.72
CA VAL A 69 -1.12 4.03 -6.13
C VAL A 69 -2.44 3.28 -6.18
N GLY A 70 -3.50 3.95 -6.64
CA GLY A 70 -4.87 3.47 -6.48
C GLY A 70 -5.21 3.14 -5.02
N ASN A 71 -5.67 1.91 -4.77
CA ASN A 71 -6.04 1.42 -3.44
C ASN A 71 -4.88 0.71 -2.71
N ARG A 72 -3.63 1.06 -3.03
CA ARG A 72 -2.44 0.45 -2.42
C ARG A 72 -1.50 1.53 -1.93
N THR A 73 -0.92 1.33 -0.77
CA THR A 73 0.18 2.18 -0.32
C THR A 73 1.51 1.51 -0.63
N ILE A 74 2.36 2.20 -1.39
CA ILE A 74 3.64 1.65 -1.89
C ILE A 74 4.87 2.26 -1.19
N TYR A 75 4.71 3.40 -0.51
CA TYR A 75 5.81 4.09 0.16
C TYR A 75 5.36 4.68 1.50
N VAL A 76 6.18 4.47 2.54
CA VAL A 76 6.12 5.19 3.81
C VAL A 76 7.51 5.58 4.24
N ALA A 77 7.66 6.85 4.57
CA ALA A 77 8.84 7.35 5.26
C ALA A 77 8.50 8.59 6.08
N GLU A 78 9.41 8.99 6.96
CA GLU A 78 9.46 10.34 7.46
C GLU A 78 9.70 11.32 6.29
N ALA A 79 8.90 12.39 6.24
CA ALA A 79 9.06 13.43 5.24
C ALA A 79 10.27 14.28 5.61
N ARG A 80 11.33 14.19 4.78
CA ARG A 80 12.54 15.01 4.92
C ARG A 80 12.35 16.34 4.21
N GLU A 81 11.70 16.30 3.05
CA GLU A 81 11.28 17.44 2.25
C GLU A 81 9.92 17.14 1.59
N ARG A 82 9.45 18.04 0.73
CA ARG A 82 8.31 17.74 -0.13
C ARG A 82 8.69 16.62 -1.10
N LEU A 83 7.77 15.68 -1.32
CA LEU A 83 8.01 14.55 -2.18
C LEU A 83 7.85 14.99 -3.63
N HIS A 84 8.71 14.44 -4.48
CA HIS A 84 8.54 14.52 -5.93
C HIS A 84 8.40 13.12 -6.49
N LEU A 85 7.36 12.93 -7.32
CA LEU A 85 7.08 11.66 -7.96
C LEU A 85 7.27 11.79 -9.46
N VAL A 86 7.96 10.82 -10.05
CA VAL A 86 8.21 10.74 -11.49
C VAL A 86 8.00 9.32 -11.96
N TRP A 87 7.10 9.12 -12.93
CA TRP A 87 6.98 7.85 -13.63
C TRP A 87 8.20 7.68 -14.55
N GLU A 88 9.04 6.68 -14.29
CA GLU A 88 10.17 6.35 -15.17
C GLU A 88 9.74 5.44 -16.31
N THR A 89 8.78 4.57 -16.02
CA THR A 89 8.09 3.71 -16.99
C THR A 89 6.61 3.64 -16.63
N GLU A 90 5.87 2.79 -17.33
CA GLU A 90 4.45 2.52 -17.11
C GLU A 90 4.13 2.01 -15.71
N ASP A 91 5.02 1.19 -15.12
CA ASP A 91 4.80 0.52 -13.83
C ASP A 91 5.87 0.88 -12.78
N VAL A 92 6.85 1.73 -13.12
CA VAL A 92 7.93 2.12 -12.21
C VAL A 92 7.79 3.59 -11.83
N LEU A 93 7.56 3.82 -10.55
CA LEU A 93 7.46 5.15 -9.96
C LEU A 93 8.72 5.46 -9.15
N ARG A 94 9.41 6.54 -9.52
CA ARG A 94 10.49 7.10 -8.73
C ARG A 94 9.96 8.14 -7.75
N ILE A 95 10.37 7.99 -6.50
CA ILE A 95 10.00 8.84 -5.37
C ILE A 95 11.28 9.53 -4.88
N GLU A 96 11.25 10.85 -4.82
CA GLU A 96 12.30 11.68 -4.23
C GLU A 96 11.79 12.22 -2.89
N ASN A 97 12.60 12.07 -1.84
CA ASN A 97 12.33 12.57 -0.49
C ASN A 97 13.62 13.21 0.05
N GLY A 98 13.83 14.48 -0.29
CA GLY A 98 15.10 15.18 -0.10
C GLY A 98 16.24 14.51 -0.88
N ASN A 99 17.35 14.21 -0.21
CA ASN A 99 18.51 13.53 -0.82
C ASN A 99 18.30 12.03 -1.08
N PHE A 100 17.16 11.46 -0.66
CA PHE A 100 16.86 10.05 -0.88
C PHE A 100 15.98 9.86 -2.09
N GLN A 101 16.35 8.92 -2.96
CA GLN A 101 15.60 8.56 -4.16
C GLN A 101 15.42 7.06 -4.23
N LEU A 102 14.23 6.62 -4.63
CA LEU A 102 13.91 5.20 -4.77
C LEU A 102 12.92 5.01 -5.92
N ALA A 103 13.23 4.09 -6.84
CA ALA A 103 12.31 3.63 -7.86
C ALA A 103 11.65 2.32 -7.41
N LEU A 104 10.33 2.24 -7.55
CA LEU A 104 9.54 1.07 -7.15
C LEU A 104 8.66 0.61 -8.31
N HIS A 105 8.69 -0.68 -8.61
CA HIS A 105 7.67 -1.30 -9.47
C HIS A 105 6.35 -1.43 -8.69
N VAL A 106 5.35 -0.62 -9.04
CA VAL A 106 4.17 -0.34 -8.17
C VAL A 106 3.28 -1.55 -7.85
N ASP A 107 3.33 -2.60 -8.68
CA ASP A 107 2.60 -3.86 -8.45
C ASP A 107 3.34 -4.86 -7.57
N LYS A 108 4.68 -4.76 -7.49
CA LYS A 108 5.53 -5.81 -6.93
C LYS A 108 6.33 -5.34 -5.73
N GLU A 109 6.61 -4.05 -5.65
CA GLU A 109 7.58 -3.48 -4.74
C GLU A 109 6.95 -2.42 -3.85
N ARG A 110 7.40 -2.39 -2.60
CA ARG A 110 6.99 -1.39 -1.62
C ARG A 110 8.16 -1.01 -0.75
N TYR A 111 8.07 0.17 -0.14
CA TYR A 111 9.02 0.66 0.83
C TYR A 111 8.31 1.13 2.10
N ASP A 112 8.80 0.70 3.25
CA ASP A 112 8.40 1.21 4.57
C ASP A 112 9.65 1.41 5.40
N GLU A 113 10.01 2.67 5.65
CA GLU A 113 11.18 3.05 6.44
C GLU A 113 11.13 2.44 7.85
N SER A 114 9.94 2.22 8.43
CA SER A 114 9.85 1.60 9.76
C SER A 114 9.92 0.07 9.76
N GLY A 115 9.84 -0.56 8.58
CA GLY A 115 9.77 -2.02 8.38
C GLY A 115 8.53 -2.71 8.97
N ARG A 116 7.65 -2.00 9.69
CA ARG A 116 6.49 -2.58 10.39
C ARG A 116 5.47 -3.17 9.42
N GLN A 117 5.27 -2.52 8.29
CA GLN A 117 4.36 -2.94 7.24
C GLN A 117 5.00 -4.01 6.38
N CYS A 118 6.31 -3.92 6.10
CA CYS A 118 7.05 -4.96 5.39
C CYS A 118 6.99 -6.32 6.10
N LYS A 119 7.20 -6.35 7.42
CA LYS A 119 7.09 -7.59 8.22
C LYS A 119 5.71 -8.25 8.15
N LYS A 120 4.64 -7.46 8.02
CA LYS A 120 3.28 -7.98 7.85
C LYS A 120 3.01 -8.43 6.41
N TYR A 121 3.67 -7.82 5.44
CA TYR A 121 3.40 -7.99 4.02
C TYR A 121 4.17 -9.15 3.37
N ILE A 122 5.45 -9.34 3.73
CA ILE A 122 6.31 -10.44 3.23
C ILE A 122 5.66 -11.82 3.45
N VAL A 123 4.86 -11.96 4.51
CA VAL A 123 4.17 -13.22 4.83
C VAL A 123 3.02 -13.55 3.86
N LYS A 124 2.53 -12.59 3.06
CA LYS A 124 1.24 -12.73 2.35
C LYS A 124 1.29 -12.67 0.82
N LYS A 125 2.31 -12.09 0.18
CA LYS A 125 2.37 -11.96 -1.30
C LYS A 125 3.79 -12.12 -1.84
N HIS A 126 3.90 -12.69 -3.05
CA HIS A 126 5.14 -12.78 -3.86
C HIS A 126 5.64 -11.40 -4.32
N SER A 127 5.93 -10.53 -3.37
CA SER A 127 6.22 -9.10 -3.58
C SER A 127 7.36 -8.69 -2.67
N THR A 128 8.22 -7.82 -3.18
CA THR A 128 9.39 -7.31 -2.45
C THR A 128 8.97 -6.15 -1.58
N CYS A 129 9.44 -6.12 -0.33
CA CYS A 129 9.27 -4.98 0.56
C CYS A 129 10.62 -4.58 1.12
N TYR A 130 11.02 -3.35 0.83
CA TYR A 130 12.26 -2.75 1.26
C TYR A 130 12.02 -2.00 2.58
N GLU A 131 12.94 -2.16 3.54
CA GLU A 131 12.98 -1.42 4.79
C GLU A 131 14.23 -0.52 4.85
N GLY A 132 14.14 0.58 5.60
CA GLY A 132 15.18 1.61 5.74
C GLY A 132 15.95 1.50 7.05
#